data_AF-A0A6M4PT36-F1
#
_entry.id   AF-A0A6M4PT36-F1
#
_cell.length_a   1.000
_cell.length_b   1.000
_cell.length_c   1.000
_cell.angle_alpha   90.00
_cell.angle_beta   90.00
_cell.angle_gamma   90.00
#
_symmetry.space_group_name_H-M   'P 1'
#
loop_
_entity.id
_entity.type
_entity.pdbx_description
1 polymer ?
#
loop_
_entity_poly.entity_id
_entity_poly.type
_entity_poly.pdbx_seq_one_letter_code
_entity_poly.pdbx_strand_id
1 'polypeptide(L)'
;MRNLKAVDTDAEYGAVPGTVHVQVTFTSPSGDRRSGCVEETTATARVRLPEPLGGRKLVVDNRTVFTADGAKPPALRMCGELGCHPPATGCTPASYDQALLAAGAPMHTYRDAEHCDGRWLVLDFSWRTGPACGSDDGGSACSSRLGDRWFFRAAPSGWKPVFESAAGGCGAVRRQVPRFPVALCAELAPLSAALHPSHPPAPASPTAGAGSAPAATAR
;
A
#
# COMPACT_ATOMS: atom_id res chain seq x y z
N MET A 1 14.29 26.16 11.66
CA MET A 1 15.16 25.34 10.77
C MET A 1 16.44 26.12 10.49
N ARG A 2 17.62 25.47 10.53
CA ARG A 2 18.92 26.11 10.20
C ARG A 2 19.65 25.26 9.15
N ASN A 3 20.58 25.87 8.40
CA ASN A 3 21.46 25.18 7.44
C ASN A 3 20.74 24.32 6.39
N LEU A 4 19.53 24.72 5.97
CA LEU A 4 18.81 24.04 4.90
C LEU A 4 19.60 24.17 3.58
N LYS A 5 19.98 23.05 2.99
CA LYS A 5 20.66 22.97 1.70
C LYS A 5 20.11 21.81 0.86
N ALA A 6 20.15 21.97 -0.45
CA ALA A 6 19.91 20.92 -1.42
C ALA A 6 21.13 20.83 -2.33
N VAL A 7 21.68 19.63 -2.52
CA VAL A 7 22.92 19.41 -3.27
C VAL A 7 22.71 18.27 -4.26
N ASP A 8 23.14 18.46 -5.51
CA ASP A 8 23.27 17.37 -6.49
C ASP A 8 24.44 16.49 -6.07
N THR A 9 24.15 15.23 -5.78
CA THR A 9 25.12 14.28 -5.26
C THR A 9 25.70 13.36 -6.32
N ASP A 10 25.19 13.38 -7.55
CA ASP A 10 25.70 12.53 -8.64
C ASP A 10 27.16 12.88 -8.97
N ALA A 11 27.54 14.15 -8.82
CA ALA A 11 28.92 14.61 -9.00
C ALA A 11 29.89 14.04 -7.94
N GLU A 12 29.41 13.74 -6.73
CA GLU A 12 30.23 13.28 -5.61
C GLU A 12 30.26 11.74 -5.53
N TYR A 13 29.12 11.09 -5.69
CA TYR A 13 28.98 9.63 -5.49
C TYR A 13 28.81 8.83 -6.79
N GLY A 14 28.82 9.51 -7.94
CA GLY A 14 28.69 8.89 -9.27
C GLY A 14 27.25 8.95 -9.80
N ALA A 15 27.12 9.26 -11.09
CA ALA A 15 25.83 9.37 -11.76
C ALA A 15 25.22 8.00 -12.04
N VAL A 16 23.93 7.87 -11.73
CA VAL A 16 23.12 6.71 -12.13
C VAL A 16 22.38 7.06 -13.42
N PRO A 17 22.50 6.26 -14.50
CA PRO A 17 21.83 6.55 -15.76
C PRO A 17 20.33 6.76 -15.60
N GLY A 18 19.81 7.86 -16.14
CA GLY A 18 18.37 8.18 -16.13
C GLY A 18 17.85 8.82 -14.84
N THR A 19 18.71 9.11 -13.87
CA THR A 19 18.32 9.76 -12.61
C THR A 19 19.25 10.93 -12.27
N VAL A 20 18.79 11.81 -11.38
CA VAL A 20 19.59 12.84 -10.70
C VAL A 20 19.30 12.74 -9.21
N HIS A 21 20.31 12.54 -8.36
CA HIS A 21 20.14 12.50 -6.92
C HIS A 21 20.39 13.86 -6.29
N VAL A 22 19.43 14.31 -5.48
CA VAL A 22 19.55 15.53 -4.70
C VAL A 22 19.35 15.19 -3.24
N GLN A 23 20.34 15.53 -2.41
CA GLN A 23 20.23 15.38 -0.97
C GLN A 23 19.79 16.71 -0.35
N VAL A 24 18.76 16.65 0.51
CA VAL A 24 18.33 17.79 1.32
C VAL A 24 18.83 17.60 2.74
N THR A 25 19.57 18.58 3.24
CA THR A 25 20.09 18.56 4.61
C THR A 25 19.63 19.80 5.34
N PHE A 26 19.21 19.65 6.60
CA PHE A 26 18.91 20.77 7.49
C PHE A 26 19.19 20.36 8.93
N THR A 27 19.37 21.35 9.80
CA THR A 27 19.44 21.16 11.24
C THR A 27 18.09 21.56 11.86
N SER A 28 17.49 20.64 12.60
CA SER A 28 16.24 20.88 13.33
C SER A 28 16.35 20.44 14.80
N PRO A 29 15.84 21.25 15.72
CA PRO A 29 15.67 20.88 17.12
C PRO A 29 14.39 20.04 17.37
N SER A 30 13.65 19.62 16.33
CA SER A 30 12.36 18.92 16.45
C SER A 30 12.42 17.57 17.20
N GLY A 31 13.61 17.02 17.46
CA GLY A 31 13.83 15.87 18.34
C GLY A 31 14.00 16.22 19.83
N ASP A 32 14.27 17.47 20.16
CA ASP A 32 14.40 17.99 21.53
C ASP A 32 13.12 18.72 21.94
N ARG A 33 12.12 17.95 22.41
CA ARG A 33 10.84 18.49 22.89
C ARG A 33 10.99 19.40 24.11
N ARG A 34 12.11 19.37 24.84
CA ARG A 34 12.36 20.24 26.00
C ARG A 34 12.76 21.66 25.57
N SER A 35 13.18 21.84 24.32
CA SER A 35 13.57 23.13 23.75
C SER A 35 12.39 24.05 23.36
N GLY A 36 11.14 23.59 23.48
CA GLY A 36 9.95 24.39 23.11
C GLY A 36 9.70 24.50 21.60
N CYS A 37 10.42 23.74 20.77
CA CYS A 37 10.22 23.71 19.33
C CYS A 37 8.97 22.89 18.96
N VAL A 38 7.81 23.52 19.07
CA VAL A 38 6.47 22.94 18.80
C VAL A 38 5.88 23.36 17.45
N GLU A 39 6.52 24.29 16.76
CA GLU A 39 6.03 24.85 15.51
C GLU A 39 6.75 24.27 14.29
N GLU A 40 5.98 23.97 13.25
CA GLU A 40 6.50 23.58 11.95
C GLU A 40 6.45 24.77 10.99
N THR A 41 7.46 24.89 10.13
CA THR A 41 7.49 25.91 9.08
C THR A 41 7.99 25.30 7.78
N THR A 42 7.44 25.77 6.67
CA THR A 42 7.89 25.39 5.33
C THR A 42 9.09 26.24 4.93
N ALA A 43 10.14 25.61 4.40
CA ALA A 43 11.31 26.28 3.86
C ALA A 43 11.65 25.73 2.47
N THR A 44 12.32 26.54 1.66
CA THR A 44 12.68 26.18 0.27
C THR A 44 14.19 26.17 0.12
N ALA A 45 14.72 25.07 -0.43
CA ALA A 45 16.09 24.99 -0.93
C ALA A 45 16.09 25.05 -2.45
N ARG A 46 17.15 25.60 -3.05
CA ARG A 46 17.34 25.61 -4.51
C ARG A 46 18.64 24.87 -4.84
N VAL A 47 18.56 23.98 -5.82
CA VAL A 47 19.72 23.30 -6.41
C VAL A 47 19.73 23.63 -7.90
N ARG A 48 20.92 23.92 -8.43
CA ARG A 48 21.12 24.11 -9.86
C ARG A 48 21.77 22.85 -10.41
N LEU A 49 21.07 22.18 -11.31
CA LEU A 49 21.61 21.01 -11.99
C LEU A 49 22.63 21.43 -13.06
N PRO A 50 23.68 20.63 -13.30
CA PRO A 50 24.67 20.91 -14.34
C PRO A 50 24.07 20.87 -15.74
N GLU A 51 23.04 20.06 -15.93
CA GLU A 51 22.27 19.94 -17.17
C GLU A 51 20.76 19.99 -16.86
N PRO A 52 19.91 20.42 -17.83
CA PRO A 52 18.46 20.36 -17.68
C PRO A 52 17.98 18.97 -17.29
N LEU A 53 17.03 18.84 -16.35
CA LEU A 53 16.53 17.54 -15.88
C LEU A 53 16.11 16.62 -17.04
N GLY A 54 15.44 17.19 -18.06
CA GLY A 54 15.01 16.45 -19.24
C GLY A 54 14.09 15.29 -18.88
N GLY A 55 14.29 14.14 -19.51
CA GLY A 55 13.55 12.89 -19.19
C GLY A 55 14.10 12.13 -17.98
N ARG A 56 15.07 12.68 -17.24
CA ARG A 56 15.63 12.02 -16.05
C ARG A 56 14.68 12.18 -14.87
N LYS A 57 14.69 11.18 -13.98
CA LYS A 57 13.94 11.24 -12.72
C LYS A 57 14.76 11.97 -11.66
N LEU A 58 14.12 12.80 -10.85
CA LEU A 58 14.76 13.43 -9.70
C LEU A 58 14.52 12.55 -8.47
N VAL A 59 15.59 12.07 -7.85
CA VAL A 59 15.53 11.33 -6.58
C VAL A 59 15.93 12.29 -5.46
N VAL A 60 15.02 12.52 -4.51
CA VAL A 60 15.30 13.31 -3.31
C VAL A 60 15.66 12.37 -2.17
N ASP A 61 16.83 12.61 -1.60
CA ASP A 61 17.53 11.78 -0.63
C ASP A 61 17.74 10.36 -1.16
N ASN A 62 16.84 9.40 -0.87
CA ASN A 62 17.02 8.01 -1.29
C ASN A 62 15.73 7.28 -1.71
N ARG A 63 14.56 7.90 -1.58
CA ARG A 63 13.26 7.18 -1.78
C ARG A 63 12.21 7.99 -2.50
N THR A 64 12.25 9.32 -2.39
CA THR A 64 11.21 10.16 -2.98
C THR A 64 11.61 10.49 -4.40
N VAL A 65 10.94 9.86 -5.37
CA VAL A 65 11.25 10.04 -6.79
C VAL A 65 10.23 10.97 -7.43
N PHE A 66 10.68 11.86 -8.30
CA PHE A 66 9.86 12.75 -9.10
C PHE A 66 10.18 12.61 -10.59
N THR A 67 9.20 12.90 -11.44
CA THR A 67 9.34 12.94 -12.89
C THR A 67 8.70 14.20 -13.47
N ALA A 68 9.25 14.69 -14.59
CA ALA A 68 8.63 15.74 -15.39
C ALA A 68 7.42 15.19 -16.19
N ASP A 69 7.33 13.87 -16.40
CA ASP A 69 6.31 13.26 -17.24
C ASP A 69 4.90 13.41 -16.65
N GLY A 70 4.03 14.06 -17.43
CA GLY A 70 2.66 14.38 -17.03
C GLY A 70 2.57 15.49 -15.98
N ALA A 71 3.68 16.17 -15.65
CA ALA A 71 3.68 17.34 -14.78
C ALA A 71 3.54 18.63 -15.58
N LYS A 72 2.96 19.68 -14.97
CA LYS A 72 2.91 21.02 -15.55
C LYS A 72 4.17 21.79 -15.15
N PRO A 73 5.04 22.21 -16.08
CA PRO A 73 6.22 23.00 -15.75
C PRO A 73 5.86 24.27 -14.97
N PRO A 74 6.67 24.70 -13.99
CA PRO A 74 7.95 24.14 -13.57
C PRO A 74 7.85 23.02 -12.52
N ALA A 75 6.64 22.54 -12.18
CA ALA A 75 6.46 21.50 -11.18
C ALA A 75 6.87 20.12 -11.70
N LEU A 76 7.25 19.24 -10.78
CA LEU A 76 7.45 17.81 -11.04
C LEU A 76 6.34 17.01 -10.35
N ARG A 77 6.01 15.85 -10.92
CA ARG A 77 5.06 14.90 -10.32
C ARG A 77 5.83 13.88 -9.49
N MET A 78 5.41 13.70 -8.24
CA MET A 78 5.93 12.62 -7.41
C MET A 78 5.51 11.26 -7.99
N CYS A 79 6.47 10.35 -8.10
CA CYS A 79 6.22 8.98 -8.50
C CYS A 79 5.55 8.22 -7.35
N GLY A 80 4.62 7.33 -7.69
CA GLY A 80 3.95 6.48 -6.70
C GLY A 80 4.76 5.23 -6.40
N GLU A 81 4.20 4.36 -5.55
CA GLU A 81 4.81 3.06 -5.20
C GLU A 81 5.04 2.16 -6.43
N LEU A 82 4.21 2.33 -7.46
CA LEU A 82 4.32 1.65 -8.76
C LEU A 82 5.36 2.27 -9.70
N GLY A 83 6.14 3.22 -9.20
CA GLY A 83 7.13 3.98 -9.97
C GLY A 83 6.53 5.18 -10.70
N CYS A 84 7.35 5.76 -11.58
CA CYS A 84 7.01 6.98 -12.30
C CYS A 84 6.09 6.74 -13.51
N HIS A 85 6.11 5.53 -14.06
CA HIS A 85 5.36 5.11 -15.23
C HIS A 85 4.65 3.80 -14.92
N PRO A 86 3.66 3.83 -14.01
CA PRO A 86 2.89 2.63 -13.73
C PRO A 86 2.23 2.12 -15.03
N PRO A 87 2.09 0.80 -15.20
CA PRO A 87 1.28 0.25 -16.27
C PRO A 87 -0.11 0.91 -16.29
N ALA A 88 -0.64 1.14 -17.49
CA ALA A 88 -2.01 1.61 -17.62
C ALA A 88 -2.96 0.57 -17.02
N THR A 89 -4.05 1.05 -16.41
CA THR A 89 -5.13 0.17 -15.96
C THR A 89 -5.77 -0.51 -17.16
N GLY A 90 -5.98 -1.82 -17.08
CA GLY A 90 -6.59 -2.59 -18.15
C GLY A 90 -6.65 -4.08 -17.80
N CYS A 91 -7.12 -4.89 -18.75
CA CYS A 91 -7.28 -6.32 -18.54
C CYS A 91 -6.02 -7.08 -18.98
N THR A 92 -4.90 -6.81 -18.31
CA THR A 92 -3.59 -7.41 -18.61
C THR A 92 -2.89 -7.86 -17.32
N PRO A 93 -2.00 -8.87 -17.38
CA PRO A 93 -1.29 -9.36 -16.18
C PRO A 93 -0.53 -8.27 -15.43
N ALA A 94 0.22 -7.42 -16.14
CA ALA A 94 0.97 -6.32 -15.52
C ALA A 94 0.06 -5.30 -14.82
N SER A 95 -1.16 -5.11 -15.31
CA SER A 95 -2.15 -4.25 -14.68
C SER A 95 -2.75 -4.89 -13.42
N TYR A 96 -2.89 -6.22 -13.40
CA TYR A 96 -3.36 -6.94 -12.21
C TYR A 96 -2.27 -7.01 -11.12
N ASP A 97 -1.00 -7.13 -11.49
CA ASP A 97 0.13 -7.02 -10.55
C ASP A 97 0.12 -5.64 -9.86
N GLN A 98 -0.15 -4.58 -10.63
CA GLN A 98 -0.39 -3.24 -10.09
C GLN A 98 -1.57 -3.20 -9.12
N ALA A 99 -2.67 -3.91 -9.39
CA ALA A 99 -3.83 -3.95 -8.50
C ALA A 99 -3.53 -4.68 -7.19
N LEU A 100 -2.77 -5.79 -7.24
CA LEU A 100 -2.30 -6.51 -6.05
C LEU A 100 -1.45 -5.61 -5.15
N LEU A 101 -0.50 -4.86 -5.74
CA LEU A 101 0.30 -3.88 -5.01
C LEU A 101 -0.58 -2.79 -4.38
N ALA A 102 -1.57 -2.27 -5.13
CA ALA A 102 -2.48 -1.25 -4.63
C ALA A 102 -3.39 -1.73 -3.49
N ALA A 103 -3.71 -3.03 -3.43
CA ALA A 103 -4.44 -3.66 -2.32
C ALA A 103 -3.54 -4.04 -1.14
N GLY A 104 -2.22 -3.86 -1.24
CA GLY A 104 -1.27 -4.30 -0.22
C GLY A 104 -1.17 -5.83 -0.10
N ALA A 105 -1.41 -6.55 -1.19
CA ALA A 105 -1.37 -8.00 -1.20
C ALA A 105 0.03 -8.52 -0.79
N PRO A 106 0.12 -9.60 0.00
CA PRO A 106 1.41 -10.17 0.41
C PRO A 106 2.28 -10.60 -0.77
N MET A 107 3.59 -10.67 -0.52
CA MET A 107 4.53 -11.29 -1.46
C MET A 107 4.15 -12.74 -1.73
N HIS A 108 4.40 -13.21 -2.96
CA HIS A 108 4.05 -14.57 -3.42
C HIS A 108 2.55 -14.89 -3.40
N THR A 109 1.72 -13.87 -3.63
CA THR A 109 0.28 -14.03 -3.88
C THR A 109 0.01 -14.71 -5.23
N TYR A 110 -0.98 -15.58 -5.26
CA TYR A 110 -1.54 -16.23 -6.43
C TYR A 110 -2.84 -15.51 -6.82
N ARG A 111 -3.03 -15.24 -8.11
CA ARG A 111 -4.32 -14.78 -8.62
C ARG A 111 -5.20 -15.99 -8.88
N ASP A 112 -6.37 -16.02 -8.25
CA ASP A 112 -7.29 -17.15 -8.32
C ASP A 112 -8.44 -16.89 -9.30
N ALA A 113 -8.92 -15.64 -9.40
CA ALA A 113 -9.91 -15.22 -10.39
C ALA A 113 -9.78 -13.73 -10.72
N GLU A 114 -10.03 -13.37 -11.98
CA GLU A 114 -9.90 -12.01 -12.50
C GLU A 114 -11.12 -11.66 -13.36
N HIS A 115 -11.84 -10.59 -13.01
CA HIS A 115 -12.96 -10.08 -13.82
C HIS A 115 -12.75 -8.60 -14.12
N CYS A 116 -12.53 -8.25 -15.39
CA CYS A 116 -12.12 -6.91 -15.80
C CYS A 116 -12.93 -6.42 -17.00
N ASP A 117 -13.31 -5.14 -16.98
CA ASP A 117 -13.93 -4.43 -18.12
C ASP A 117 -13.08 -3.23 -18.61
N GLY A 118 -11.85 -3.10 -18.11
CA GLY A 118 -10.92 -2.01 -18.39
C GLY A 118 -11.14 -0.75 -17.55
N ARG A 119 -12.29 -0.61 -16.86
CA ARG A 119 -12.59 0.49 -15.94
C ARG A 119 -12.76 0.03 -14.49
N TRP A 120 -13.18 -1.21 -14.33
CA TRP A 120 -13.42 -1.91 -13.09
C TRP A 120 -12.73 -3.26 -13.15
N LEU A 121 -12.30 -3.71 -11.98
CA LEU A 121 -11.64 -4.99 -11.78
C LEU A 121 -12.16 -5.61 -10.49
N VAL A 122 -12.47 -6.90 -10.53
CA VAL A 122 -12.57 -7.78 -9.36
C VAL A 122 -11.38 -8.72 -9.42
N LEU A 123 -10.66 -8.82 -8.32
CA LEU A 123 -9.54 -9.73 -8.20
C LEU A 123 -9.71 -10.57 -6.93
N ASP A 124 -9.73 -11.88 -7.12
CA ASP A 124 -9.60 -12.85 -6.05
C ASP A 124 -8.15 -13.30 -6.03
N PHE A 125 -7.55 -13.30 -4.85
CA PHE A 125 -6.18 -13.71 -4.70
C PHE A 125 -5.94 -14.40 -3.36
N SER A 126 -4.96 -15.29 -3.34
CA SER A 126 -4.58 -16.03 -2.14
C SER A 126 -3.07 -16.07 -1.92
N TRP A 127 -2.67 -16.24 -0.68
CA TRP A 127 -1.27 -16.42 -0.30
C TRP A 127 -1.14 -17.56 0.69
N ARG A 128 0.01 -18.24 0.66
CA ARG A 128 0.30 -19.33 1.60
C ARG A 128 0.61 -18.75 2.98
N THR A 129 0.05 -19.38 4.01
CA THR A 129 0.25 -19.02 5.42
C THR A 129 0.97 -20.12 6.22
N GLY A 130 1.33 -21.21 5.56
CA GLY A 130 2.09 -22.33 6.13
C GLY A 130 3.61 -22.17 6.04
N PRO A 131 4.36 -23.13 6.63
CA PRO A 131 5.81 -23.16 6.52
C PRO A 131 6.28 -23.30 5.06
N ALA A 132 7.54 -22.95 4.79
CA ALA A 132 8.18 -23.18 3.50
C ALA A 132 8.37 -24.69 3.28
N CYS A 133 7.41 -25.33 2.63
CA CYS A 133 7.42 -26.76 2.34
C CYS A 133 8.03 -27.07 0.97
N GLY A 134 8.67 -28.23 0.83
CA GLY A 134 9.14 -28.75 -0.44
C GLY A 134 8.00 -29.30 -1.31
N SER A 135 8.31 -29.67 -2.56
CA SER A 135 7.34 -30.23 -3.52
C SER A 135 6.74 -31.58 -3.10
N ASP A 136 7.38 -32.28 -2.16
CA ASP A 136 6.97 -33.63 -1.71
C ASP A 136 6.22 -33.62 -0.36
N ASP A 137 6.04 -32.45 0.26
CA ASP A 137 5.40 -32.32 1.56
C ASP A 137 3.88 -32.10 1.42
N GLY A 138 3.14 -33.20 1.24
CA GLY A 138 1.67 -33.21 1.15
C GLY A 138 0.90 -32.91 2.45
N GLY A 139 1.57 -32.38 3.47
CA GLY A 139 0.95 -32.09 4.77
C GLY A 139 -0.07 -30.95 4.71
N SER A 140 -1.15 -31.01 5.50
CA SER A 140 -2.20 -29.98 5.55
C SER A 140 -1.69 -28.59 5.94
N ALA A 141 -0.58 -28.51 6.67
CA ALA A 141 0.09 -27.23 6.96
C ALA A 141 0.66 -26.56 5.69
N CYS A 142 1.06 -27.35 4.69
CA CYS A 142 1.66 -26.88 3.44
C CYS A 142 0.61 -26.42 2.40
N SER A 143 -0.66 -26.78 2.57
CA SER A 143 -1.77 -26.34 1.74
C SER A 143 -2.55 -25.16 2.32
N SER A 144 -2.22 -24.71 3.54
CA SER A 144 -2.87 -23.57 4.20
C SER A 144 -2.67 -22.27 3.40
N ARG A 145 -3.80 -21.62 3.10
CA ARG A 145 -3.85 -20.33 2.39
C ARG A 145 -4.92 -19.45 3.01
N LEU A 146 -4.68 -18.15 2.92
CA LEU A 146 -5.71 -17.13 3.07
C LEU A 146 -5.90 -16.45 1.71
N GLY A 147 -7.03 -15.78 1.54
CA GLY A 147 -7.32 -15.05 0.32
C GLY A 147 -8.43 -14.05 0.48
N ASP A 148 -8.34 -13.00 -0.33
CA ASP A 148 -9.24 -11.86 -0.32
C ASP A 148 -9.83 -11.64 -1.71
N ARG A 149 -10.95 -10.93 -1.75
CA ARG A 149 -11.54 -10.40 -2.98
C ARG A 149 -11.60 -8.89 -2.87
N TRP A 150 -10.94 -8.24 -3.80
CA TRP A 150 -10.90 -6.79 -3.91
C TRP A 150 -11.56 -6.29 -5.18
N PHE A 151 -12.25 -5.17 -5.03
CA PHE A 151 -12.91 -4.46 -6.11
C PHE A 151 -12.17 -3.15 -6.36
N PHE A 152 -11.86 -2.85 -7.62
CA PHE A 152 -11.03 -1.71 -8.00
C PHE A 152 -11.70 -0.85 -9.05
N ARG A 153 -11.35 0.44 -9.04
CA ARG A 153 -11.69 1.40 -10.10
C ARG A 153 -10.41 1.91 -10.77
N ALA A 154 -10.42 2.00 -12.08
CA ALA A 154 -9.35 2.62 -12.84
C ALA A 154 -9.21 4.11 -12.50
N ALA A 155 -7.97 4.56 -12.32
CA ALA A 155 -7.60 5.96 -12.17
C ALA A 155 -6.29 6.24 -12.94
N PRO A 156 -5.97 7.52 -13.25
CA PRO A 156 -4.72 7.86 -13.93
C PRO A 156 -3.45 7.41 -13.20
N SER A 157 -3.52 7.27 -11.87
CA SER A 157 -2.43 6.77 -11.03
C SER A 157 -2.37 5.24 -10.94
N GLY A 158 -3.31 4.52 -11.56
CA GLY A 158 -3.44 3.07 -11.46
C GLY A 158 -4.78 2.60 -10.91
N TRP A 159 -4.88 1.31 -10.60
CA TRP A 159 -6.05 0.75 -9.94
C TRP A 159 -6.19 1.31 -8.53
N LYS A 160 -7.38 1.78 -8.19
CA LYS A 160 -7.73 2.23 -6.84
C LYS A 160 -8.64 1.18 -6.19
N PRO A 161 -8.26 0.57 -5.06
CA PRO A 161 -9.16 -0.29 -4.29
C PRO A 161 -10.35 0.54 -3.80
N VAL A 162 -11.56 0.01 -3.92
CA VAL A 162 -12.79 0.70 -3.50
C VAL A 162 -13.61 -0.09 -2.49
N PHE A 163 -13.46 -1.41 -2.46
CA PHE A 163 -14.19 -2.29 -1.55
C PHE A 163 -13.51 -3.66 -1.49
N GLU A 164 -13.70 -4.35 -0.38
CA GLU A 164 -13.24 -5.71 -0.11
C GLU A 164 -14.43 -6.52 0.39
N SER A 165 -14.62 -7.75 -0.11
CA SER A 165 -15.68 -8.62 0.40
C SER A 165 -15.53 -10.07 -0.05
N ALA A 166 -15.75 -11.00 0.88
CA ALA A 166 -15.89 -12.42 0.58
C ALA A 166 -17.27 -12.83 0.02
N ALA A 167 -18.23 -11.90 -0.07
CA ALA A 167 -19.58 -12.22 -0.52
C ALA A 167 -19.63 -12.54 -2.02
N GLY A 168 -20.54 -13.44 -2.39
CA GLY A 168 -20.93 -13.68 -3.78
C GLY A 168 -21.94 -12.64 -4.29
N GLY A 169 -22.09 -12.59 -5.61
CA GLY A 169 -23.02 -11.69 -6.28
C GLY A 169 -22.67 -10.21 -6.16
N CYS A 170 -23.57 -9.36 -6.64
CA CYS A 170 -23.36 -7.91 -6.68
C CYS A 170 -23.79 -7.14 -5.41
N GLY A 171 -24.49 -7.79 -4.49
CA GLY A 171 -25.20 -7.10 -3.40
C GLY A 171 -24.28 -6.29 -2.50
N ALA A 172 -23.16 -6.86 -2.06
CA ALA A 172 -22.21 -6.19 -1.17
C ALA A 172 -21.54 -5.00 -1.85
N VAL A 173 -20.93 -5.22 -3.03
CA VAL A 173 -20.21 -4.17 -3.74
C VAL A 173 -21.13 -3.05 -4.23
N ARG A 174 -22.36 -3.34 -4.68
CA ARG A 174 -23.28 -2.29 -5.16
C ARG A 174 -23.91 -1.47 -4.03
N ARG A 175 -23.92 -1.95 -2.79
CA ARG A 175 -24.26 -1.10 -1.63
C ARG A 175 -23.18 -0.04 -1.40
N GLN A 176 -21.91 -0.43 -1.50
CA GLN A 176 -20.78 0.50 -1.28
C GLN A 176 -20.45 1.35 -2.53
N VAL A 177 -20.60 0.76 -3.72
CA VAL A 177 -20.23 1.32 -5.02
C VAL A 177 -21.39 1.08 -6.01
N PRO A 178 -22.47 1.87 -5.97
CA PRO A 178 -23.70 1.61 -6.74
C PRO A 178 -23.52 1.48 -8.25
N ARG A 179 -22.48 2.15 -8.78
CA ARG A 179 -22.07 2.16 -10.20
C ARG A 179 -21.20 0.98 -10.62
N PHE A 180 -20.93 0.03 -9.73
CA PHE A 180 -20.14 -1.15 -10.07
C PHE A 180 -20.88 -2.01 -11.12
N PRO A 181 -20.22 -2.48 -12.19
CA PRO A 181 -20.88 -3.19 -13.27
C PRO A 181 -21.42 -4.54 -12.80
N VAL A 182 -22.69 -4.79 -13.07
CA VAL A 182 -23.35 -6.05 -12.70
C VAL A 182 -22.68 -7.25 -13.36
N ALA A 183 -22.24 -7.11 -14.61
CA ALA A 183 -21.58 -8.18 -15.35
C ALA A 183 -20.29 -8.71 -14.68
N LEU A 184 -19.61 -7.89 -13.88
CA LEU A 184 -18.39 -8.30 -13.17
C LEU A 184 -18.67 -8.98 -11.82
N CYS A 185 -19.90 -8.93 -11.31
CA CYS A 185 -20.25 -9.47 -10.00
C CYS A 185 -21.42 -10.44 -9.98
N ALA A 186 -22.20 -10.56 -11.07
CA ALA A 186 -23.44 -11.34 -11.08
C ALA A 186 -23.18 -12.82 -10.75
N GLU A 187 -22.17 -13.41 -11.37
CA GLU A 187 -21.82 -14.83 -11.27
C GLU A 187 -20.73 -15.12 -10.24
N LEU A 188 -20.36 -14.13 -9.42
CA LEU A 188 -19.35 -14.36 -8.40
C LEU A 188 -19.89 -15.29 -7.31
N ALA A 189 -19.30 -16.46 -7.19
CA ALA A 189 -19.49 -17.29 -6.00
C ALA A 189 -18.90 -16.58 -4.76
N PRO A 190 -19.41 -16.83 -3.54
CA PRO A 190 -18.73 -16.44 -2.32
C PRO A 190 -17.31 -17.02 -2.27
N LEU A 191 -16.37 -16.27 -1.71
CA LEU A 191 -15.03 -16.78 -1.41
C LEU A 191 -15.14 -17.96 -0.45
N SER A 192 -14.29 -18.96 -0.66
CA SER A 192 -14.23 -20.12 0.23
C SER A 192 -13.95 -19.68 1.67
N ALA A 193 -14.71 -20.21 2.63
CA ALA A 193 -14.49 -19.93 4.05
C ALA A 193 -13.10 -20.35 4.55
N ALA A 194 -12.43 -21.27 3.84
CA ALA A 194 -11.05 -21.64 4.11
C ALA A 194 -10.05 -20.53 3.75
N LEU A 195 -10.35 -19.72 2.73
CA LEU A 195 -9.51 -18.59 2.31
C LEU A 195 -9.79 -17.34 3.14
N HIS A 196 -11.05 -17.14 3.54
CA HIS A 196 -11.46 -15.96 4.30
C HIS A 196 -12.20 -16.37 5.58
N PRO A 197 -11.51 -16.96 6.58
CA PRO A 197 -12.12 -17.44 7.80
C PRO A 197 -12.71 -16.26 8.60
N SER A 198 -13.99 -16.38 8.94
CA SER A 198 -14.63 -15.44 9.86
C SER A 198 -14.30 -15.85 11.29
N HIS A 199 -13.35 -15.18 11.93
CA HIS A 199 -13.10 -15.41 13.35
C HIS A 199 -14.12 -14.62 14.18
N PRO A 200 -14.89 -15.27 15.07
CA PRO A 200 -15.69 -14.54 16.04
C PRO A 200 -14.75 -13.67 16.90
N PRO A 201 -15.19 -12.47 17.32
CA PRO A 201 -14.39 -11.65 18.22
C PRO A 201 -14.05 -12.46 19.48
N ALA A 202 -12.82 -12.31 19.97
CA ALA A 202 -12.39 -13.00 21.19
C ALA A 202 -13.38 -12.69 22.33
N PRO A 203 -13.87 -13.69 23.08
CA PRO A 203 -14.75 -13.44 24.20
C PRO A 203 -14.02 -12.52 25.20
N ALA A 204 -14.73 -11.50 25.68
CA ALA A 204 -14.19 -10.58 26.67
C ALA A 204 -13.68 -11.37 27.88
N SER A 205 -12.42 -11.15 28.26
CA SER A 205 -11.83 -11.78 29.44
C SER A 205 -12.68 -11.46 30.67
N PRO A 206 -13.03 -12.46 31.51
CA PRO A 206 -13.74 -12.18 32.75
C PRO A 206 -12.86 -11.33 33.66
N THR A 207 -13.32 -10.12 33.98
CA THR A 207 -12.74 -9.29 35.05
C THR A 207 -12.76 -10.09 36.35
N ALA A 208 -11.59 -10.48 36.83
CA ALA A 208 -11.42 -11.12 38.12
C ALA A 208 -11.99 -10.22 39.24
N GLY A 209 -12.83 -10.81 40.08
CA GLY A 209 -13.63 -10.13 41.09
C GLY A 209 -12.82 -9.42 42.16
N ALA A 210 -13.28 -8.22 42.52
CA ALA A 210 -12.98 -7.61 43.80
C ALA A 210 -14.00 -8.12 44.83
N GLY A 211 -13.55 -8.92 45.78
CA GLY A 211 -14.39 -9.35 46.89
C GLY A 211 -13.65 -10.27 47.85
N SER A 212 -13.02 -9.70 48.88
CA SER A 212 -13.07 -10.20 50.27
C SER A 212 -12.28 -9.27 51.19
N ALA A 213 -12.99 -8.53 52.03
CA ALA A 213 -12.46 -7.89 53.23
C ALA A 213 -12.57 -8.89 54.41
N PRO A 214 -11.62 -8.92 55.36
CA PRO A 214 -11.68 -9.84 56.50
C PRO A 214 -12.61 -9.33 57.60
N ALA A 215 -13.38 -10.25 58.18
CA ALA A 215 -14.21 -10.02 59.35
C ALA A 215 -13.34 -10.00 60.63
N ALA A 216 -13.59 -9.01 61.49
CA ALA A 216 -13.03 -8.93 62.84
C ALA A 216 -13.89 -9.75 63.81
N THR A 217 -13.24 -10.61 64.60
CA THR A 217 -13.84 -11.37 65.70
C THR A 217 -13.74 -10.56 66.99
N ALA A 218 -14.87 -10.38 67.68
CA ALA A 218 -14.93 -9.85 69.03
C ALA A 218 -14.83 -10.99 70.07
N ARG A 219 -13.98 -10.79 71.08
CA ARG A 219 -14.20 -11.20 72.48
C ARG A 219 -13.30 -10.39 73.40
#